data_AF-A0AAV0FIL6-F1
#
_entry.id   AF-A0AAV0FIL6-F1
#
_cell.length_a   1.000
_cell.length_b   1.000
_cell.length_c   1.000
_cell.angle_alpha   90.00
_cell.angle_beta   90.00
_cell.angle_gamma   90.00
#
_symmetry.space_group_name_H-M   'P 1'
#
loop_
_entity.id
_entity.type
_entity.pdbx_description
1 polymer ?
#
loop_
_entity_poly.entity_id
_entity_poly.type
_entity_poly.pdbx_seq_one_letter_code
_entity_poly.pdbx_strand_id
1 'polypeptide(L)'
;MEGKRPGYSHREVLRRLREVTRSIVEDLAKNRSPIIYIDRFRNYCTDESGNCSCSSGLSNGKEVITLKKECHARRLDVFLRVLLIIQQLLQENRHGSKRDIYYMHPSVFKDQATVDRAINDICILLQCSRHNLNVVSVGNGLVMGWLQFVEAGRKFDCINSPNTAHPIPVHVEEVESMLLRMS
;
A
#
# COMPACT_ATOMS: atom_id res chain seq x y z
N MET A 1 -19.98 1.60 8.36
CA MET A 1 -20.06 2.72 7.41
C MET A 1 -18.67 2.96 6.85
N GLU A 2 -18.30 2.21 5.81
CA GLU A 2 -17.04 2.44 5.09
C GLU A 2 -17.19 3.76 4.33
N GLY A 3 -16.47 4.78 4.80
CA GLY A 3 -16.31 6.02 4.06
C GLY A 3 -15.70 5.68 2.71
N LYS A 4 -16.49 5.92 1.66
CA LYS A 4 -16.12 5.82 0.25
C LYS A 4 -14.94 6.78 0.01
N ARG A 5 -13.71 6.32 0.28
CA ARG A 5 -12.50 7.06 -0.10
C ARG A 5 -12.59 7.25 -1.61
N PRO A 6 -12.43 8.48 -2.14
CA PRO A 6 -12.46 8.69 -3.59
C PRO A 6 -11.42 7.75 -4.18
N GLY A 7 -11.81 6.90 -5.14
CA GLY A 7 -10.87 6.02 -5.82
C GLY A 7 -9.72 6.87 -6.34
N TYR A 8 -8.52 6.67 -5.78
CA TYR A 8 -7.36 7.46 -6.16
C TYR A 8 -7.02 7.11 -7.61
N SER A 9 -7.20 8.07 -8.51
CA SER A 9 -6.74 7.93 -9.89
C SER A 9 -5.22 7.78 -9.89
N HIS A 10 -4.71 6.82 -10.66
CA HIS A 10 -3.27 6.59 -10.90
C HIS A 10 -2.49 7.89 -11.15
N ARG A 11 -3.11 8.84 -11.86
CA ARG A 11 -2.53 10.17 -12.17
C ARG A 11 -2.32 11.02 -10.92
N GLU A 12 -3.23 10.96 -9.96
CA GLU A 12 -3.14 11.74 -8.71
C GLU A 12 -2.04 11.19 -7.80
N VAL A 13 -1.89 9.86 -7.71
CA VAL A 13 -0.81 9.21 -6.96
C VAL A 13 0.56 9.61 -7.54
N LEU A 14 0.70 9.54 -8.88
CA LEU A 14 1.91 9.98 -9.57
C LEU A 14 2.20 11.48 -9.37
N ARG A 15 1.17 12.33 -9.35
CA ARG A 15 1.31 13.77 -9.08
C ARG A 15 1.88 14.00 -7.68
N ARG A 16 1.28 13.40 -6.65
CA ARG A 16 1.74 13.51 -5.25
C ARG A 16 3.14 12.96 -5.06
N LEU A 17 3.45 11.81 -5.69
CA LEU A 17 4.79 11.24 -5.63
C LEU A 17 5.83 12.20 -6.21
N ARG A 18 5.54 12.83 -7.36
CA ARG A 18 6.43 13.84 -7.96
C ARG A 18 6.60 15.07 -7.06
N GLU A 19 5.56 15.50 -6.36
CA GLU A 19 5.63 16.64 -5.43
C GLU A 19 6.51 16.32 -4.22
N VAL A 20 6.37 15.13 -3.64
CA VAL A 20 7.24 14.66 -2.55
C VAL A 20 8.69 14.60 -3.01
N THR A 21 8.97 13.94 -4.13
CA THR A 21 10.35 13.83 -4.65
C THR A 21 10.94 15.19 -4.98
N ARG A 22 10.15 16.11 -5.57
CA ARG A 22 10.59 17.47 -5.86
C ARG A 22 10.95 18.23 -4.58
N SER A 23 10.11 18.16 -3.55
CA SER A 23 10.37 18.81 -2.26
C SER A 23 11.71 18.34 -1.65
N ILE A 24 11.97 17.03 -1.68
CA ILE A 24 13.21 16.44 -1.17
C ILE A 24 14.42 16.94 -1.97
N VAL A 25 14.33 16.98 -3.30
CA VAL A 25 15.42 17.45 -4.17
C VAL A 25 15.69 18.94 -3.98
N GLU A 26 14.64 19.75 -3.83
CA GLU A 26 14.78 21.20 -3.58
C GLU A 26 15.44 21.50 -2.24
N ASP A 27 15.09 20.76 -1.19
CA ASP A 27 15.74 20.89 0.11
C ASP A 27 17.24 20.58 0.01
N LEU A 28 17.58 19.47 -0.65
CA LEU A 28 18.98 19.07 -0.86
C LEU A 28 19.75 20.09 -1.70
N ALA A 29 19.15 20.61 -2.78
CA ALA A 29 19.76 21.62 -3.64
C ALA A 29 20.03 22.94 -2.89
N LYS A 30 19.21 23.28 -1.90
CA LYS A 30 19.38 24.45 -1.02
C LYS A 30 20.29 24.17 0.19
N ASN A 31 20.99 23.03 0.23
CA ASN A 31 21.79 22.56 1.36
C ASN A 31 20.99 22.47 2.69
N ARG A 32 19.68 22.23 2.60
CA ARG A 32 18.81 21.97 3.75
C ARG A 32 18.66 20.46 3.92
N SER A 33 18.61 19.99 5.16
CA SER A 33 18.30 18.58 5.41
C SER A 33 16.80 18.35 5.15
N PRO A 34 16.41 17.43 4.25
CA PRO A 34 15.01 17.12 4.00
C PRO A 34 14.35 16.57 5.26
N ILE A 35 13.10 16.98 5.49
CA ILE A 35 12.30 16.58 6.63
C ILE A 35 11.03 15.91 6.10
N ILE A 36 10.86 14.61 6.38
CA ILE A 36 9.66 13.87 5.98
C ILE A 36 8.79 13.67 7.22
N TYR A 37 7.54 14.14 7.12
CA TYR A 37 6.52 13.96 8.14
C TYR A 37 5.62 12.79 7.77
N ILE A 38 5.52 11.80 8.66
CA ILE A 38 4.65 10.64 8.48
C ILE A 38 3.64 10.62 9.62
N ASP A 39 2.36 10.63 9.30
CA ASP A 39 1.30 10.56 10.30
C ASP A 39 1.28 9.16 10.93
N ARG A 40 1.21 9.08 12.27
CA ARG A 40 1.09 7.80 12.96
C ARG A 40 -0.37 7.49 13.24
N PHE A 41 -0.79 6.30 12.83
CA PHE A 41 -2.12 5.77 13.12
C PHE A 41 -2.02 4.68 14.18
N ARG A 42 -3.02 4.61 15.06
CA ARG A 42 -3.17 3.53 16.04
C ARG A 42 -3.91 2.39 15.38
N ASN A 43 -3.34 1.19 15.43
CA ASN A 43 -3.95 0.00 14.84
C ASN A 43 -4.82 -0.80 15.83
N TYR A 44 -4.87 -0.39 17.11
CA TYR A 44 -5.63 -1.07 18.15
C TYR A 44 -6.07 -0.09 19.25
N CYS A 45 -7.30 -0.27 19.75
CA CYS A 45 -7.77 0.35 20.99
C CYS A 45 -7.06 -0.34 22.17
N THR A 46 -6.42 0.42 23.05
CA THR A 46 -5.90 -0.10 24.34
C THR A 46 -6.78 0.30 25.51
N ASP A 47 -8.01 0.73 25.22
CA ASP A 47 -8.93 1.18 26.24
C ASP A 47 -9.65 -0.04 26.83
N GLU A 48 -9.31 -0.36 28.07
CA GLU A 48 -9.88 -1.49 28.83
C GLU A 48 -11.33 -1.20 29.27
N SER A 49 -11.79 0.04 29.16
CA SER A 49 -13.13 0.46 29.60
C SER A 49 -14.27 0.04 28.67
N GLY A 50 -13.96 -0.55 27.50
CA GLY A 50 -14.96 -1.05 26.55
C GLY A 50 -15.75 0.03 25.81
N ASN A 51 -15.51 1.31 26.11
CA ASN A 51 -16.20 2.44 25.49
C ASN A 51 -15.22 3.24 24.60
N CYS A 52 -14.50 2.55 23.69
CA CYS A 52 -13.49 3.22 22.86
C CYS A 52 -14.17 4.08 21.78
N SER A 53 -14.13 5.40 21.96
CA SER A 53 -14.43 6.43 20.96
C SER A 53 -13.25 6.66 20.00
N CYS A 54 -12.49 5.60 19.72
CA CYS A 54 -11.31 5.70 18.88
C CYS A 54 -11.72 5.88 17.42
N SER A 55 -11.51 7.10 16.93
CA SER A 55 -11.61 7.39 15.52
C SER A 55 -10.45 6.73 14.81
N SER A 56 -10.67 5.58 14.18
CA SER A 56 -9.69 4.83 13.36
C SER A 56 -9.16 5.62 12.14
N GLY A 57 -9.49 6.91 12.04
CA GLY A 57 -9.05 7.85 11.00
C GLY A 57 -8.30 9.08 11.50
N LEU A 58 -8.11 9.29 12.81
CA LEU A 58 -7.29 10.41 13.31
C LEU A 58 -5.85 9.97 13.59
N SER A 59 -4.88 10.77 13.13
CA SER A 59 -3.46 10.57 13.42
C SER A 59 -3.17 10.90 14.88
N ASN A 60 -2.44 10.04 15.59
CA ASN A 60 -2.05 10.24 16.99
C ASN A 60 -0.71 10.97 17.16
N GLY A 61 -0.27 11.66 16.10
CA GLY A 61 0.99 12.40 16.07
C GLY A 61 1.72 12.23 14.75
N LYS A 62 2.82 12.97 14.60
CA LYS A 62 3.68 12.95 13.42
C LYS A 62 5.03 12.37 13.79
N GLU A 63 5.50 11.41 13.00
CA GLU A 63 6.88 10.97 13.01
C GLU A 63 7.69 11.81 12.03
N VAL A 64 8.91 12.20 12.44
CA VAL A 64 9.81 13.01 11.63
C VAL A 64 11.05 12.20 11.29
N ILE A 65 11.25 11.93 10.00
CA ILE A 65 12.47 11.33 9.46
C ILE A 65 13.38 12.46 8.97
N THR A 66 14.64 12.46 9.41
CA THR A 66 15.65 13.48 9.08
C THR A 66 17.02 12.86 8.86
N LEU A 67 17.86 13.46 8.01
CA LEU A 67 19.25 13.01 7.79
C LEU A 67 20.21 13.30 8.96
N LYS A 68 19.79 14.02 10.00
CA LYS A 68 20.67 14.42 11.11
C LYS A 68 21.07 13.28 12.04
N LYS A 69 20.34 12.16 12.04
CA LYS A 69 20.60 11.00 12.91
C LYS A 69 20.92 9.79 12.04
N GLU A 70 21.97 9.05 12.38
CA GLU A 70 22.41 7.87 11.62
C GLU A 70 21.31 6.79 11.49
N CYS A 71 20.55 6.54 12.56
CA CYS A 71 19.41 5.62 12.53
C CYS A 71 18.30 6.06 11.56
N HIS A 72 18.08 7.37 11.44
CA HIS A 72 17.11 7.93 10.50
C HIS A 72 17.66 7.96 9.08
N ALA A 73 18.97 8.11 8.89
CA ALA A 73 19.61 8.07 7.57
C ALA A 73 19.41 6.70 6.89
N ARG A 74 19.59 5.60 7.64
CA ARG A 74 19.31 4.25 7.11
C ARG A 74 17.82 4.07 6.76
N ARG A 75 16.91 4.53 7.63
CA ARG A 75 15.47 4.45 7.37
C ARG A 75 15.09 5.26 6.12
N LEU A 76 15.69 6.44 5.96
CA LEU A 76 15.46 7.30 4.81
C LEU A 76 16.03 6.71 3.52
N ASP A 77 17.21 6.08 3.55
CA ASP A 77 17.77 5.36 2.39
C ASP A 77 16.82 4.25 1.92
N VAL A 78 16.30 3.44 2.85
CA VAL A 78 15.31 2.40 2.51
C VAL A 78 14.03 3.03 1.97
N PHE A 79 13.51 4.06 2.62
CA PHE A 79 12.30 4.77 2.17
C PHE A 79 12.45 5.30 0.74
N LEU A 80 13.55 5.99 0.43
CA LEU A 80 13.81 6.55 -0.91
C LEU A 80 13.96 5.47 -1.98
N ARG A 81 14.63 4.36 -1.67
CA ARG A 81 14.75 3.23 -2.60
C ARG A 81 13.40 2.60 -2.91
N VAL A 82 12.57 2.36 -1.90
CA VAL A 82 11.23 1.80 -2.10
C VAL A 82 10.35 2.79 -2.87
N LEU A 83 10.43 4.09 -2.56
CA LEU A 83 9.72 5.14 -3.29
C LEU A 83 10.10 5.16 -4.77
N LEU A 84 11.39 5.01 -5.09
CA LEU A 84 11.88 4.94 -6.47
C LEU A 84 11.34 3.70 -7.20
N ILE A 85 11.36 2.53 -6.55
CA ILE A 85 10.82 1.29 -7.14
C ILE A 85 9.33 1.45 -7.42
N ILE A 86 8.56 1.98 -6.47
CA ILE A 86 7.13 2.24 -6.64
C ILE A 86 6.88 3.26 -7.76
N GLN A 87 7.69 4.32 -7.85
CA GLN A 87 7.62 5.26 -8.95
C GLN A 87 7.80 4.57 -10.31
N GLN A 88 8.77 3.67 -10.42
CA GLN A 88 9.01 2.92 -11.66
C GLN A 88 7.85 1.97 -11.98
N LEU A 89 7.34 1.24 -10.99
CA LEU A 89 6.16 0.37 -11.15
C LEU A 89 4.92 1.14 -11.64
N LEU A 90 4.69 2.34 -11.09
CA LEU A 90 3.58 3.19 -11.52
C LEU A 90 3.80 3.77 -12.92
N GLN A 91 5.03 4.13 -13.28
CA GLN A 91 5.36 4.69 -14.60
C GLN A 91 5.29 3.65 -15.71
N GLU A 92 5.78 2.44 -15.48
CA GLU A 92 5.74 1.32 -16.42
C GLU A 92 4.38 0.61 -16.43
N ASN A 93 3.45 1.00 -15.55
CA ASN A 93 2.19 0.33 -15.30
C ASN A 93 2.38 -1.19 -15.03
N ARG A 94 3.42 -1.51 -14.25
CA ARG A 94 3.76 -2.88 -13.87
C ARG A 94 3.46 -3.09 -12.40
N HIS A 95 3.02 -4.30 -12.08
CA HIS A 95 2.83 -4.73 -10.70
C HIS A 95 4.06 -5.45 -10.16
N GLY A 96 4.34 -5.24 -8.88
CA GLY A 96 5.40 -5.94 -8.17
C GLY A 96 4.88 -6.44 -6.82
N SER A 97 5.29 -7.63 -6.42
CA SER A 97 5.01 -8.13 -5.08
C SER A 97 5.98 -7.53 -4.06
N LYS A 98 5.61 -7.57 -2.78
CA LYS A 98 6.51 -7.24 -1.67
C LYS A 98 7.84 -8.02 -1.73
N ARG A 99 7.79 -9.27 -2.19
CA ARG A 99 8.99 -10.11 -2.35
C ARG A 99 9.86 -9.65 -3.50
N ASP A 100 9.25 -9.24 -4.62
CA ASP A 100 10.00 -8.70 -5.76
C ASP A 100 10.77 -7.45 -5.35
N ILE A 101 10.14 -6.54 -4.61
CA ILE A 101 10.79 -5.35 -4.06
C ILE A 101 11.95 -5.74 -3.14
N TYR A 102 11.73 -6.69 -2.22
CA TYR A 102 12.78 -7.16 -1.31
C TYR A 102 14.01 -7.72 -2.04
N TYR A 103 13.81 -8.46 -3.13
CA TYR A 103 14.90 -9.08 -3.88
C TYR A 103 15.69 -8.10 -4.76
N MET A 104 15.22 -6.87 -4.99
CA MET A 104 15.97 -5.85 -5.73
C MET A 104 17.26 -5.43 -5.01
N HIS A 105 17.21 -5.29 -3.68
CA HIS A 105 18.34 -4.82 -2.85
C HIS A 105 18.41 -5.53 -1.48
N PRO A 106 18.73 -6.84 -1.45
CA PRO A 106 18.71 -7.64 -0.21
C PRO A 106 19.71 -7.13 0.84
N SER A 107 20.86 -6.60 0.42
CA SER A 107 21.90 -6.04 1.31
C SER A 107 21.43 -4.79 2.07
N VAL A 108 20.55 -3.99 1.46
CA VAL A 108 20.02 -2.76 2.05
C VAL A 108 18.83 -3.07 2.96
N PHE A 109 17.88 -3.87 2.47
CA PHE A 109 16.63 -4.12 3.18
C PHE A 109 16.81 -5.02 4.39
N LYS A 110 17.69 -6.04 4.31
CA LYS A 110 17.97 -7.08 5.32
C LYS A 110 16.77 -7.95 5.69
N ASP A 111 15.59 -7.37 5.89
CA ASP A 111 14.36 -8.04 6.30
C ASP A 111 13.14 -7.51 5.55
N GLN A 112 12.15 -8.39 5.33
CA GLN A 112 10.92 -8.03 4.63
C GLN A 112 10.02 -7.08 5.44
N ALA A 113 10.16 -7.02 6.77
CA ALA A 113 9.39 -6.11 7.61
C ALA A 113 9.83 -4.64 7.41
N THR A 114 11.10 -4.40 7.09
CA THR A 114 11.61 -3.08 6.75
C THR A 114 11.05 -2.59 5.42
N VAL A 115 10.92 -3.46 4.40
CA VAL A 115 10.23 -3.13 3.15
C VAL A 115 8.74 -2.82 3.40
N ASP A 116 8.07 -3.64 4.23
CA ASP A 116 6.67 -3.44 4.58
C ASP A 116 6.40 -2.09 5.24
N ARG A 117 7.24 -1.74 6.23
CA ARG A 117 7.17 -0.45 6.92
C ARG A 117 7.36 0.70 5.95
N ALA A 118 8.35 0.61 5.05
CA ALA A 118 8.57 1.65 4.05
C ALA A 118 7.37 1.80 3.09
N ILE A 119 6.78 0.70 2.62
CA ILE A 119 5.58 0.73 1.78
C ILE A 119 4.41 1.39 2.53
N ASN A 120 4.21 1.05 3.80
CA ASN A 120 3.17 1.62 4.64
C ASN A 120 3.38 3.12 4.89
N ASP A 121 4.62 3.54 5.18
CA ASP A 121 5.00 4.94 5.35
C ASP A 121 4.71 5.74 4.06
N ILE A 122 4.97 5.16 2.88
CA ILE A 122 4.65 5.77 1.58
C ILE A 122 3.13 5.85 1.36
N CYS A 123 2.37 4.80 1.70
CA CYS A 123 0.91 4.82 1.64
C CYS A 123 0.33 5.96 2.48
N ILE A 124 0.86 6.14 3.69
CA ILE A 124 0.46 7.21 4.59
C ILE A 124 0.81 8.58 3.98
N LEU A 125 2.05 8.73 3.51
CA LEU A 125 2.53 9.99 2.94
C LEU A 125 1.73 10.44 1.71
N LEU A 126 1.39 9.48 0.83
CA LEU A 126 0.59 9.75 -0.37
C LEU A 126 -0.93 9.72 -0.09
N GLN A 127 -1.33 9.31 1.12
CA GLN A 127 -2.70 9.07 1.57
C GLN A 127 -3.47 8.08 0.69
N CYS A 128 -2.80 7.06 0.16
CA CYS A 128 -3.37 6.07 -0.73
C CYS A 128 -3.35 4.67 -0.09
N SER A 129 -4.06 3.71 -0.69
CA SER A 129 -3.96 2.30 -0.30
C SER A 129 -2.79 1.60 -1.00
N ARG A 130 -2.39 0.42 -0.50
CA ARG A 130 -1.32 -0.38 -1.11
C ARG A 130 -1.60 -0.77 -2.56
N HIS A 131 -2.88 -1.01 -2.89
CA HIS A 131 -3.31 -1.36 -4.25
C HIS A 131 -3.01 -0.24 -5.25
N ASN A 132 -3.13 1.02 -4.82
CA ASN A 132 -2.84 2.19 -5.66
C ASN A 132 -1.34 2.42 -5.92
N LEU A 133 -0.45 1.64 -5.29
CA LEU A 133 1.01 1.72 -5.49
C LEU A 133 1.52 0.66 -6.48
N ASN A 134 0.63 -0.06 -7.15
CA ASN A 134 0.94 -1.25 -7.95
C ASN A 134 1.70 -2.35 -7.16
N VAL A 135 1.61 -2.32 -5.82
CA VAL A 135 2.18 -3.35 -4.96
C VAL A 135 1.09 -4.35 -4.61
N VAL A 136 1.24 -5.58 -5.11
CA VAL A 136 0.29 -6.67 -4.86
C VAL A 136 0.80 -7.57 -3.74
N SER A 137 -0.12 -8.03 -2.90
CA SER A 137 0.16 -9.15 -2.00
C SER A 137 -0.02 -10.42 -2.82
N VAL A 138 0.95 -11.35 -2.74
CA VAL A 138 0.78 -12.69 -3.33
C VAL A 138 -0.26 -13.40 -2.47
N GLY A 139 -1.53 -13.29 -2.85
CA GLY A 139 -2.64 -13.91 -2.14
C GLY A 139 -2.83 -15.33 -2.62
N ASN A 140 -2.57 -16.32 -1.76
CA ASN A 140 -3.01 -17.70 -1.98
C ASN A 140 -4.46 -17.90 -1.49
N GLY A 141 -5.30 -16.88 -1.69
CA GLY A 141 -6.69 -16.94 -1.25
C GLY A 141 -7.49 -17.84 -2.18
N LEU A 142 -8.37 -18.66 -1.61
CA LEU A 142 -9.33 -19.44 -2.36
C LEU A 142 -10.75 -18.95 -2.02
N VAL A 143 -11.62 -18.93 -3.02
CA VAL A 143 -13.02 -18.55 -2.91
C VAL A 143 -13.92 -19.70 -3.37
N MET A 144 -14.96 -19.99 -2.58
CA MET A 144 -15.99 -20.99 -2.86
C MET A 144 -17.34 -20.51 -2.32
N GLY A 145 -18.45 -21.05 -2.85
CA GLY A 145 -19.81 -20.76 -2.39
C GLY A 145 -20.70 -20.16 -3.48
N TRP A 146 -21.81 -19.56 -3.06
CA TRP A 146 -22.88 -19.08 -3.95
C TRP A 146 -22.56 -17.73 -4.60
N LEU A 147 -21.41 -17.67 -5.29
CA LEU A 147 -20.91 -16.47 -5.95
C LEU A 147 -20.39 -16.75 -7.35
N GLN A 148 -20.38 -15.70 -8.15
CA GLN A 148 -19.87 -15.70 -9.50
C GLN A 148 -19.13 -14.39 -9.74
N PHE A 149 -17.97 -14.44 -10.38
CA PHE A 149 -17.22 -13.24 -10.74
C PHE A 149 -16.63 -13.33 -12.14
N VAL A 150 -16.36 -12.19 -12.75
CA VAL A 150 -15.67 -12.10 -14.04
C VAL A 150 -14.35 -11.38 -13.84
N GLU A 151 -13.24 -12.00 -14.24
CA GLU A 151 -11.89 -11.42 -14.19
C GLU A 151 -11.33 -11.39 -15.63
N ALA A 152 -11.00 -10.20 -16.14
CA ALA A 152 -10.43 -10.03 -17.49
C ALA A 152 -11.20 -10.81 -18.59
N GLY A 153 -12.53 -10.79 -18.55
CA GLY A 153 -13.42 -11.52 -19.46
C GLY A 153 -13.59 -13.03 -19.18
N ARG A 154 -12.88 -13.61 -18.20
CA ARG A 154 -13.07 -15.00 -17.75
C ARG A 154 -14.09 -15.06 -16.63
N LYS A 155 -15.13 -15.88 -16.84
CA LYS A 155 -16.23 -16.08 -15.88
C LYS A 155 -15.92 -17.25 -14.94
N PHE A 156 -15.87 -16.98 -13.64
CA PHE A 156 -15.72 -17.96 -12.58
C PHE A 156 -17.08 -18.20 -11.91
N ASP A 157 -17.57 -19.43 -11.96
CA ASP A 157 -18.86 -19.84 -11.42
C ASP A 157 -18.69 -20.79 -10.24
N CYS A 158 -18.68 -20.23 -9.03
CA CYS A 158 -18.59 -21.01 -7.80
C CYS A 158 -19.95 -21.61 -7.40
N ILE A 159 -21.07 -21.14 -7.96
CA ILE A 159 -22.43 -21.59 -7.63
C ILE A 159 -22.64 -23.02 -8.12
N ASN A 160 -22.28 -23.28 -9.37
CA ASN A 160 -22.49 -24.59 -10.01
C ASN A 160 -21.41 -25.62 -9.65
N SER A 161 -20.36 -25.21 -8.93
CA SER A 161 -19.24 -26.06 -8.51
C SER A 161 -18.94 -25.90 -7.01
N PRO A 162 -19.88 -26.26 -6.11
CA PRO A 162 -19.76 -25.97 -4.68
C PRO A 162 -18.55 -26.63 -3.99
N ASN A 163 -18.00 -27.69 -4.58
CA ASN A 163 -16.80 -28.39 -4.10
C ASN A 163 -15.49 -27.92 -4.77
N THR A 164 -15.56 -26.94 -5.67
CA THR A 164 -14.41 -26.39 -6.38
C THR A 164 -14.10 -25.01 -5.83
N ALA A 165 -12.88 -24.83 -5.32
CA ALA A 165 -12.39 -23.54 -4.88
C ALA A 165 -11.57 -22.88 -5.99
N HIS A 166 -11.83 -21.60 -6.26
CA HIS A 166 -11.12 -20.83 -7.28
C HIS A 166 -10.13 -19.87 -6.61
N PRO A 167 -8.98 -19.57 -7.22
CA PRO A 167 -8.05 -18.59 -6.69
C PRO A 167 -8.68 -17.20 -6.68
N ILE A 168 -8.46 -16.45 -5.60
CA ILE A 168 -8.87 -15.04 -5.53
C ILE A 168 -7.98 -14.23 -6.49
N PRO A 169 -8.58 -13.46 -7.40
CA PRO A 169 -7.88 -12.50 -8.25
C PRO A 169 -6.88 -11.66 -7.45
N VAL A 170 -5.62 -11.66 -7.87
CA VAL A 170 -4.59 -10.79 -7.29
C VAL A 170 -4.84 -9.33 -7.72
N HIS A 171 -5.43 -9.14 -8.90
CA HIS A 171 -5.79 -7.84 -9.47
C HIS A 171 -7.29 -7.59 -9.31
N VAL A 172 -7.70 -7.02 -8.17
CA VAL A 172 -9.11 -6.70 -7.92
C VAL A 172 -9.69 -5.73 -8.96
N GLU A 173 -8.85 -4.92 -9.60
CA GLU A 173 -9.24 -3.99 -10.68
C GLU A 173 -9.67 -4.70 -11.97
N GLU A 174 -9.21 -5.94 -12.20
CA GLU A 174 -9.58 -6.75 -13.36
C GLU A 174 -10.92 -7.48 -13.14
N VAL A 175 -11.50 -7.39 -11.93
CA VAL A 175 -12.79 -7.99 -11.62
C VAL A 175 -13.92 -7.05 -12.06
N GLU A 176 -14.60 -7.43 -13.13
CA GLU A 176 -15.61 -6.61 -13.80
C GLU A 176 -16.98 -6.68 -13.12
N SER A 177 -17.34 -7.85 -12.58
CA SER A 177 -18.63 -8.05 -11.91
C SER A 177 -18.57 -9.17 -10.89
N MET A 178 -19.33 -9.02 -9.80
CA MET A 178 -19.57 -10.05 -8.80
C MET A 178 -21.07 -10.21 -8.57
N LEU A 179 -21.57 -11.44 -8.62
CA LEU A 179 -22.96 -11.77 -8.35
C LEU A 179 -23.01 -12.73 -7.16
N LEU A 180 -23.75 -12.34 -6.13
CA LEU A 180 -24.03 -13.16 -4.95
C LEU A 180 -25.48 -13.65 -5.04
N ARG A 181 -25.70 -14.95 -4.90
CA ARG A 181 -27.05 -15.50 -4.69
C ARG A 181 -27.27 -15.71 -3.20
N MET A 182 -28.21 -14.97 -2.63
CA MET A 182 -28.72 -15.23 -1.28
C MET A 182 -29.82 -16.29 -1.38
N SER A 183 -29.72 -17.32 -0.54
CA SER A 183 -30.75 -18.36 -0.36
C SER A 183 -31.95 -17.83 0.40
#